data_AF-A0A7V6D2E3-F1
#
_entry.id   AF-A0A7V6D2E3-F1
#
_cell.length_a   1.000
_cell.length_b   1.000
_cell.length_c   1.000
_cell.angle_alpha   90.00
_cell.angle_beta   90.00
_cell.angle_gamma   90.00
#
_symmetry.space_group_name_H-M   'P 1'
#
loop_
_entity.id
_entity.type
_entity.pdbx_description
1 polymer ?
#
loop_
_entity_poly.entity_id
_entity_poly.type
_entity_poly.pdbx_seq_one_letter_code
_entity_poly.pdbx_strand_id
1 'polypeptide(L)'
;MMLPAFLIPENEYRADGESEPVELGPAAGKLLKLTLVIHRIIEQESLDVEVWGSPDGQDWGTKPLLAFPQKFYCGTYCLLLDLSKQPEIRFLKGKWKMNRWGRGTPKPLFGFCLFAEECSPELVAVAKR
;
A
#
# COMPACT_ATOMS: atom_id res chain seq x y z
N MET A 1 -15.92 7.48 -3.10
CA MET A 1 -14.73 8.32 -2.80
C MET A 1 -14.06 8.74 -4.12
N MET A 2 -13.30 9.83 -4.15
CA MET A 2 -12.47 10.24 -5.31
C MET A 2 -10.99 10.14 -4.89
N LEU A 3 -10.14 9.56 -5.74
CA LEU A 3 -8.69 9.47 -5.50
C LEU A 3 -8.02 10.84 -5.75
N PRO A 4 -6.92 11.20 -5.05
CA PRO A 4 -6.11 10.37 -4.16
C PRO A 4 -6.81 9.97 -2.85
N ALA A 5 -6.62 8.72 -2.43
CA ALA A 5 -7.05 8.25 -1.12
C ALA A 5 -5.90 7.54 -0.39
N PHE A 6 -5.74 7.84 0.88
CA PHE A 6 -4.80 7.13 1.75
C PHE A 6 -5.33 5.73 2.03
N LEU A 7 -4.60 4.72 1.57
CA LEU A 7 -4.82 3.34 1.96
C LEU A 7 -4.26 3.09 3.36
N ILE A 8 -3.10 3.69 3.69
CA ILE A 8 -2.54 3.73 5.03
C ILE A 8 -2.31 5.21 5.37
N PRO A 9 -3.00 5.76 6.40
CA PRO A 9 -2.81 7.14 6.82
C PRO A 9 -1.36 7.40 7.25
N GLU A 10 -0.91 8.65 7.10
CA GLU A 10 0.39 9.06 7.62
C GLU A 10 0.42 8.97 9.14
N ASN A 11 1.34 8.14 9.66
CA ASN A 11 1.54 7.99 11.09
C ASN A 11 2.92 7.39 11.39
N GLU A 12 3.27 7.39 12.67
CA GLU A 12 4.36 6.59 13.22
C GLU A 12 3.83 5.28 13.77
N TYR A 13 4.15 4.20 13.06
CA TYR A 13 3.75 2.85 13.43
C TYR A 13 4.92 2.12 14.12
N ARG A 14 4.59 1.30 15.11
CA ARG A 14 5.56 0.62 16.00
C ARG A 14 5.34 -0.90 16.12
N ALA A 15 4.45 -1.43 15.31
CA ALA A 15 4.07 -2.83 15.26
C ALA A 15 3.45 -3.13 13.90
N ASP A 16 3.34 -4.43 13.59
CA ASP A 16 2.54 -4.94 12.48
C ASP A 16 1.10 -4.42 12.56
N GLY A 17 0.46 -4.32 11.41
CA GLY A 17 -0.92 -3.87 11.37
C GLY A 17 -1.53 -3.90 9.99
N GLU A 18 -2.76 -3.44 9.96
CA GLU A 18 -3.54 -3.26 8.74
C GLU A 18 -4.38 -2.00 8.89
N SER A 19 -4.71 -1.38 7.75
CA SER A 19 -5.55 -0.19 7.71
C SER A 19 -7.02 -0.55 7.52
N GLU A 20 -7.87 0.45 7.75
CA GLU A 20 -9.29 0.33 7.45
C GLU A 20 -9.54 0.13 5.96
N PRO A 21 -10.62 -0.59 5.58
CA PRO A 21 -11.00 -0.76 4.18
C PRO A 21 -11.33 0.59 3.51
N VAL A 22 -10.75 0.83 2.34
CA VAL A 22 -11.00 2.02 1.51
C VAL A 22 -11.78 1.63 0.27
N GLU A 23 -12.97 2.20 0.11
CA GLU A 23 -13.81 1.96 -1.07
C GLU A 23 -13.28 2.70 -2.30
N LEU A 24 -13.11 1.96 -3.41
CA LEU A 24 -12.61 2.45 -4.68
C LEU A 24 -13.62 3.30 -5.45
N GLY A 25 -14.92 3.03 -5.31
CA GLY A 25 -15.96 3.69 -6.09
C GLY A 25 -15.69 3.63 -7.61
N PRO A 26 -15.67 4.77 -8.32
CA PRO A 26 -15.39 4.81 -9.76
C PRO A 26 -14.00 4.30 -10.17
N ALA A 27 -13.06 4.19 -9.23
CA ALA A 27 -11.71 3.70 -9.50
C ALA A 27 -11.62 2.16 -9.65
N ALA A 28 -12.69 1.44 -9.31
CA ALA A 28 -12.75 -0.01 -9.46
C ALA A 28 -12.55 -0.42 -10.93
N GLY A 29 -11.76 -1.47 -11.15
CA GLY A 29 -11.45 -1.95 -12.50
C GLY A 29 -10.47 -1.07 -13.31
N LYS A 30 -9.83 -0.07 -12.69
CA LYS A 30 -8.86 0.83 -13.34
C LYS A 30 -7.41 0.50 -12.98
N LEU A 31 -6.48 1.15 -13.68
CA LEU A 31 -5.06 1.18 -13.33
C LEU A 31 -4.81 2.27 -12.28
N LEU A 32 -4.26 1.88 -11.14
CA LEU A 32 -3.93 2.77 -10.04
C LEU A 32 -2.41 2.88 -9.87
N LYS A 33 -1.93 4.07 -9.54
CA LYS A 33 -0.57 4.29 -9.06
C LYS A 33 -0.61 4.29 -7.54
N LEU A 34 0.14 3.38 -6.93
CA LEU A 34 0.34 3.29 -5.49
C LEU A 34 1.64 3.99 -5.12
N THR A 35 1.61 4.87 -4.15
CA THR A 35 2.79 5.59 -3.66
C THR A 35 2.96 5.38 -2.16
N LEU A 36 4.05 4.70 -1.80
CA LEU A 36 4.51 4.50 -0.43
C LEU A 36 5.57 5.56 -0.11
N VAL A 37 5.33 6.37 0.91
CA VAL A 37 6.30 7.35 1.42
C VAL A 37 6.76 6.89 2.79
N ILE A 38 8.07 6.74 2.97
CA ILE A 38 8.70 6.47 4.25
C ILE A 38 9.55 7.69 4.60
N HIS A 39 9.19 8.39 5.67
CA HIS A 39 9.84 9.63 6.09
C HIS A 39 10.60 9.49 7.42
N ARG A 40 10.39 8.40 8.16
CA ARG A 40 11.13 8.12 9.39
C ARG A 40 11.42 6.63 9.54
N ILE A 41 12.66 6.31 9.90
CA ILE A 41 13.13 4.96 10.27
C ILE A 41 14.16 5.06 11.40
N ILE A 42 14.50 3.93 12.00
CA ILE A 42 15.70 3.72 12.81
C ILE A 42 16.61 2.67 12.14
N GLU A 43 17.84 2.50 12.63
CA GLU A 43 18.77 1.52 12.06
C GLU A 43 18.34 0.07 12.36
N GLN A 44 18.64 -0.88 11.46
CA GLN A 44 18.47 -2.33 11.63
C GLN A 44 17.00 -2.77 11.84
N GLU A 45 16.12 -2.27 10.99
CA GLU A 45 14.73 -2.71 10.87
C GLU A 45 14.33 -2.85 9.40
N SER A 46 13.24 -3.58 9.16
CA SER A 46 12.65 -3.73 7.84
C SER A 46 11.14 -3.54 7.89
N LEU A 47 10.60 -3.08 6.77
CA LEU A 47 9.18 -2.87 6.54
C LEU A 47 8.76 -3.61 5.28
N ASP A 48 7.78 -4.50 5.43
CA ASP A 48 7.05 -5.12 4.35
C ASP A 48 5.67 -4.47 4.26
N VAL A 49 5.27 -4.01 3.07
CA VAL A 49 3.96 -3.39 2.81
C VAL A 49 3.27 -4.09 1.67
N GLU A 50 2.03 -4.49 1.90
CA GLU A 50 1.18 -5.19 0.96
C GLU A 50 -0.14 -4.46 0.76
N VAL A 51 -0.71 -4.57 -0.44
CA VAL A 51 -2.05 -4.10 -0.77
C VAL A 51 -2.96 -5.28 -1.02
N TRP A 52 -4.08 -5.29 -0.31
CA TRP A 52 -5.08 -6.34 -0.35
C TRP A 52 -6.37 -5.79 -0.96
N GLY A 53 -7.08 -6.64 -1.70
CA GLY A 53 -8.33 -6.30 -2.37
C GLY A 53 -9.48 -7.13 -1.86
N SER A 54 -10.67 -6.53 -1.82
CA SER A 54 -11.90 -7.20 -1.40
C SER A 54 -13.09 -6.75 -2.24
N PRO A 55 -14.02 -7.64 -2.59
CA PRO A 55 -15.28 -7.27 -3.24
C PRO A 55 -16.28 -6.61 -2.27
N ASP A 56 -16.21 -6.90 -0.97
CA ASP A 56 -17.23 -6.55 0.03
C ASP A 56 -16.68 -5.84 1.27
N GLY A 57 -15.36 -5.67 1.36
CA GLY A 57 -14.66 -5.07 2.50
C GLY A 57 -14.43 -6.03 3.67
N GLN A 58 -14.82 -7.30 3.54
CA GLN A 58 -14.74 -8.31 4.60
C GLN A 58 -13.86 -9.49 4.20
N ASP A 59 -14.06 -10.05 3.01
CA ASP A 59 -13.20 -11.11 2.47
C ASP A 59 -12.06 -10.52 1.66
N TRP A 60 -10.82 -10.76 2.11
CA TRP A 60 -9.60 -10.23 1.49
C TRP A 60 -8.84 -11.29 0.69
N GLY A 61 -9.38 -12.49 0.53
CA GLY A 61 -8.73 -13.60 -0.14
C GLY A 61 -7.51 -14.14 0.60
N THR A 62 -6.66 -14.89 -0.12
CA THR A 62 -5.52 -15.63 0.47
C THR A 62 -4.15 -15.05 0.14
N LYS A 63 -4.09 -14.06 -0.76
CA LYS A 63 -2.84 -13.43 -1.20
C LYS A 63 -3.04 -11.93 -1.45
N PRO A 64 -2.00 -11.11 -1.25
CA PRO A 64 -2.07 -9.70 -1.62
C PRO A 64 -2.22 -9.54 -3.14
N LEU A 65 -2.81 -8.42 -3.57
CA LEU A 65 -2.80 -8.03 -4.97
C LEU A 65 -1.39 -7.62 -5.41
N LEU A 66 -0.66 -6.96 -4.50
CA LEU A 66 0.65 -6.41 -4.76
C LEU A 66 1.42 -6.24 -3.45
N ALA A 67 2.73 -6.45 -3.50
CA ALA A 67 3.64 -6.24 -2.38
C ALA A 67 4.81 -5.36 -2.81
N PHE A 68 5.17 -4.38 -1.99
CA PHE A 68 6.40 -3.62 -2.20
C PHE A 68 7.60 -4.50 -1.85
N PRO A 69 8.73 -4.41 -2.59
CA PRO A 69 9.97 -5.02 -2.12
C PRO A 69 10.33 -4.47 -0.74
N GLN A 70 10.76 -5.33 0.16
CA GLN A 70 11.09 -4.98 1.55
C GLN A 70 11.94 -3.70 1.65
N LYS A 71 11.58 -2.82 2.59
CA LYS A 71 12.19 -1.50 2.77
C LYS A 71 12.99 -1.44 4.06
N PHE A 72 14.10 -0.70 3.98
CA PHE A 72 15.06 -0.49 5.07
C PHE A 72 15.46 0.99 5.23
N TYR A 73 14.94 1.87 4.35
CA TYR A 73 15.36 3.26 4.23
C TYR A 73 14.16 4.18 3.99
N CYS A 74 14.32 5.45 4.35
CA CYS A 74 13.41 6.50 3.91
C CYS A 74 13.43 6.62 2.38
N GLY A 75 12.30 7.04 1.81
CA GLY A 75 12.15 7.20 0.37
C GLY A 75 10.71 7.25 -0.07
N THR A 76 10.51 7.54 -1.36
CA THR A 76 9.23 7.43 -2.04
C THR A 76 9.30 6.31 -3.06
N TYR A 77 8.35 5.38 -3.00
CA TYR A 77 8.32 4.18 -3.83
C TYR A 77 6.96 4.09 -4.53
N CYS A 78 6.97 3.79 -5.82
CA CYS A 78 5.76 3.71 -6.63
C CYS A 78 5.62 2.33 -7.28
N LEU A 79 4.40 1.81 -7.31
CA LEU A 79 4.02 0.63 -8.07
C LEU A 79 2.69 0.87 -8.80
N LEU A 80 2.46 0.12 -9.88
CA LEU A 80 1.21 0.16 -10.63
C LEU A 80 0.36 -1.06 -10.27
N LEU A 81 -0.91 -0.83 -9.94
CA LEU A 81 -1.90 -1.85 -9.66
C LEU A 81 -2.98 -1.83 -10.74
N ASP A 82 -2.98 -2.84 -11.62
CA ASP A 82 -3.98 -2.98 -12.68
C ASP A 82 -5.15 -3.84 -12.20
N LEU A 83 -6.29 -3.20 -11.94
CA LEU A 83 -7.53 -3.89 -11.55
C LEU A 83 -8.42 -4.25 -12.75
N SER A 84 -8.01 -3.99 -13.99
CA SER A 84 -8.86 -4.21 -15.17
C SER A 84 -9.33 -5.66 -15.36
N LYS A 85 -8.57 -6.62 -14.85
CA LYS A 85 -8.91 -8.05 -14.84
C LYS A 85 -9.62 -8.53 -13.57
N GLN A 86 -9.80 -7.64 -12.60
CA GLN A 86 -10.43 -7.92 -11.30
C GLN A 86 -11.46 -6.82 -10.95
N PRO A 87 -12.46 -6.55 -11.82
CA PRO A 87 -13.43 -5.47 -11.63
C PRO A 87 -14.37 -5.71 -10.43
N GLU A 88 -14.41 -6.92 -9.89
CA GLU A 88 -15.11 -7.28 -8.67
C GLU A 88 -14.53 -6.63 -7.42
N ILE A 89 -13.25 -6.23 -7.43
CA ILE A 89 -12.61 -5.60 -6.29
C ILE A 89 -13.17 -4.18 -6.09
N ARG A 90 -13.76 -3.95 -4.93
CA ARG A 90 -14.40 -2.67 -4.54
C ARG A 90 -13.68 -1.97 -3.40
N PHE A 91 -12.92 -2.70 -2.60
CA PHE A 91 -12.20 -2.18 -1.45
C PHE A 91 -10.73 -2.53 -1.53
N LEU A 92 -9.88 -1.60 -1.11
CA LEU A 92 -8.46 -1.84 -0.88
C LEU A 92 -8.12 -1.57 0.58
N LYS A 93 -7.13 -2.27 1.11
CA LYS A 93 -6.46 -1.89 2.36
C LYS A 93 -4.98 -2.20 2.30
N GLY A 94 -4.22 -1.54 3.16
CA GLY A 94 -2.80 -1.84 3.37
C GLY A 94 -2.62 -2.80 4.53
N LYS A 95 -1.68 -3.73 4.40
CA LYS A 95 -1.14 -4.51 5.52
C LYS A 95 0.36 -4.31 5.58
N TRP A 96 0.91 -4.26 6.79
CA TRP A 96 2.35 -4.11 6.97
C TRP A 96 2.89 -5.02 8.06
N LYS A 97 4.15 -5.42 7.87
CA LYS A 97 4.95 -6.13 8.87
C LYS A 97 6.25 -5.39 9.11
N MET A 98 6.65 -5.36 10.37
CA MET A 98 7.87 -4.70 10.82
C MET A 98 8.75 -5.73 11.50
N ASN A 99 10.02 -5.75 11.11
CA ASN A 99 11.03 -6.56 11.77
C ASN A 99 12.15 -5.69 12.31
N ARG A 100 12.68 -6.04 13.48
CA ARG A 100 13.70 -5.28 14.19
C ARG A 100 14.75 -6.26 14.74
N TRP A 101 16.02 -6.05 14.41
CA TRP A 101 17.11 -6.94 14.85
C TRP A 101 18.32 -6.23 15.45
N GLY A 102 18.25 -4.92 15.66
CA GLY A 102 19.35 -4.17 16.26
C GLY A 102 19.33 -4.11 17.78
N ARG A 103 20.44 -3.61 18.32
CA ARG A 103 20.64 -3.44 19.77
C ARG A 103 19.87 -2.20 20.26
N GLY A 104 19.32 -2.26 21.48
CA GLY A 104 18.60 -1.15 22.10
C GLY A 104 17.09 -1.38 22.19
N THR A 105 16.28 -0.36 21.88
CA THR A 105 14.81 -0.44 21.96
C THR A 105 14.29 -1.54 21.03
N PRO A 106 13.53 -2.54 21.55
CA PRO A 106 13.13 -3.70 20.76
C PRO A 106 11.95 -3.40 19.81
N LYS A 107 11.32 -2.22 19.93
CA LYS A 107 10.17 -1.87 19.10
C LYS A 107 10.63 -1.23 17.79
N PRO A 108 10.14 -1.70 16.62
CA PRO A 108 10.36 -1.00 15.35
C PRO A 108 9.73 0.40 15.37
N LEU A 109 10.17 1.27 14.47
CA LEU A 109 9.62 2.61 14.29
C LEU A 109 9.69 3.00 12.81
N PHE A 110 8.55 2.95 12.13
CA PHE A 110 8.42 3.51 10.78
C PHE A 110 7.40 4.66 10.78
N GLY A 111 7.83 5.82 10.29
CA GLY A 111 6.93 6.90 9.87
C GLY A 111 6.67 6.79 8.38
N PHE A 112 5.43 6.43 8.01
CA PHE A 112 5.09 6.19 6.62
C PHE A 112 3.60 6.40 6.32
N CYS A 113 3.28 6.51 5.03
CA CYS A 113 1.93 6.49 4.49
C CYS A 113 1.90 5.74 3.14
N LEU A 114 0.72 5.26 2.76
CA LEU A 114 0.45 4.67 1.45
C LEU A 114 -0.81 5.28 0.89
N PHE A 115 -0.77 5.81 -0.33
CA PHE A 115 -1.95 6.32 -1.02
C PHE A 115 -2.02 5.83 -2.46
N ALA A 116 -3.24 5.83 -3.00
CA ALA A 116 -3.55 5.42 -4.35
C ALA A 116 -4.08 6.61 -5.16
N GLU A 117 -3.65 6.71 -6.40
CA GLU A 117 -4.10 7.67 -7.41
C GLU A 117 -4.58 6.93 -8.65
N GLU A 118 -5.63 7.42 -9.32
CA GLU A 118 -5.94 6.93 -10.68
C GLU A 118 -4.79 7.33 -11.61
N CYS A 119 -4.29 6.39 -12.43
CA CYS A 119 -3.32 6.74 -13.45
C CYS A 119 -3.94 7.65 -14.50
N SER A 120 -3.20 8.66 -14.96
CA SER A 120 -3.64 9.47 -16.10
C SER A 120 -3.79 8.58 -17.34
N PRO A 121 -4.70 8.92 -18.28
CA PRO A 121 -4.91 8.16 -19.50
C PRO A 121 -3.63 7.94 -20.33
N GLU A 122 -2.69 8.89 -20.27
CA GLU A 122 -1.41 8.85 -20.98
C GLU A 122 -0.47 7.75 -20.43
N LEU A 123 -0.42 7.57 -19.12
CA LEU A 123 0.36 6.50 -18.47
C LEU A 123 -0.23 5.12 -18.76
N VAL A 124 -1.56 5.02 -18.86
CA VAL A 124 -2.25 3.77 -19.22
C VAL A 124 -1.88 3.33 -20.64
N ALA A 125 -1.72 4.27 -21.59
CA ALA A 125 -1.37 3.96 -22.97
C ALA A 125 0.05 3.40 -23.13
N VAL A 126 0.98 3.79 -22.25
CA VAL A 126 2.36 3.29 -22.24
C VAL A 126 2.45 1.92 -21.56
N ALA A 127 1.73 1.71 -20.45
CA ALA A 127 1.75 0.44 -19.70
C ALA A 127 1.09 -0.74 -20.43
N LYS A 128 0.28 -0.48 -21.47
CA LYS A 128 -0.41 -1.50 -22.29
C LYS A 128 0.36 -1.92 -23.56
N ARG A 129 1.55 -1.37 -23.80
CA ARG A 129 2.45 -1.78 -24.88
C ARG A 129 3.43 -2.83 -24.40
#